data_AF-A0A9N9NAB7-F1
#
_entry.id   AF-A0A9N9NAB7-F1
#
_cell.length_a   1.000
_cell.length_b   1.000
_cell.length_c   1.000
_cell.angle_alpha   90.00
_cell.angle_beta   90.00
_cell.angle_gamma   90.00
#
_symmetry.space_group_name_H-M   'P 1'
#
loop_
_entity.id
_entity.type
_entity.pdbx_description
1 polymer ?
#
loop_
_entity_poly.entity_id
_entity_poly.type
_entity_poly.pdbx_seq_one_letter_code
_entity_poly.pdbx_strand_id
1 'polypeptide(L)'
;MVNANEWLDKKIPADEREKSTALCVYRQICKCSNYHDNRYTHPTDEDQSNPGTAPQYHFYNVILEEELNLNDFVNLNELRIEGTGQDNDKVQKLTSLKVDNCTKLTKITINNTTLGYLSLGSKPKLQSANFAGNKWLNFCDNVLKNQVGKLTSLILTKDNSDIKLEAKKLESLVDSQKDILRNNSAYARKTIEITELEIQSNKLNKLTLKD
;
A
#
# COMPACT_ATOMS: atom_id res chain seq x y z
N MET A 1 -0.73 8.98 -30.02
CA MET A 1 -0.75 8.71 -28.57
C MET A 1 0.17 9.73 -27.93
N VAL A 2 -0.09 10.11 -26.69
CA VAL A 2 0.66 11.17 -26.01
C VAL A 2 0.85 10.80 -24.54
N ASN A 3 2.05 11.06 -24.01
CA ASN A 3 2.32 10.97 -22.58
C ASN A 3 1.29 11.84 -21.83
N ALA A 4 0.67 11.25 -20.80
CA ALA A 4 -0.48 11.88 -20.17
C ALA A 4 -0.14 13.18 -19.42
N ASN A 5 1.01 13.23 -18.75
CA ASN A 5 1.46 14.41 -18.01
C ASN A 5 1.92 15.53 -18.96
N GLU A 6 2.70 15.22 -19.99
CA GLU A 6 3.11 16.23 -20.99
C GLU A 6 1.91 16.84 -21.71
N TRP A 7 0.92 16.01 -22.03
CA TRP A 7 -0.32 16.48 -22.63
C TRP A 7 -1.10 17.38 -21.66
N LEU A 8 -1.18 17.02 -20.38
CA LEU A 8 -1.82 17.82 -19.34
C LEU A 8 -1.15 19.19 -19.18
N ASP A 9 0.20 19.22 -19.13
CA ASP A 9 1.03 20.43 -19.10
C ASP A 9 0.78 21.37 -20.28
N LYS A 10 0.57 20.79 -21.46
CA LYS A 10 0.25 21.58 -22.65
C LYS A 10 -1.20 22.10 -22.69
N LYS A 11 -2.14 21.43 -22.01
CA LYS A 11 -3.58 21.71 -22.13
C LYS A 11 -4.17 22.51 -20.99
N ILE A 12 -3.63 22.37 -19.79
CA ILE A 12 -4.14 23.03 -18.60
C ILE A 12 -2.95 23.70 -17.88
N PRO A 13 -2.86 25.04 -17.92
CA PRO A 13 -1.88 25.80 -17.15
C PRO A 13 -1.91 25.44 -15.67
N ALA A 14 -0.75 25.42 -15.02
CA ALA A 14 -0.63 24.96 -13.64
C ALA A 14 -1.53 25.75 -12.66
N ASP A 15 -1.65 27.06 -12.85
CA ASP A 15 -2.46 27.98 -12.05
C ASP A 15 -3.98 27.76 -12.19
N GLU A 16 -4.41 27.07 -13.24
CA GLU A 16 -5.81 26.72 -13.48
C GLU A 16 -6.18 25.34 -12.91
N ARG A 17 -5.20 24.45 -12.70
CA ARG A 17 -5.44 23.09 -12.18
C ARG A 17 -6.04 23.11 -10.79
N GLU A 18 -5.51 23.98 -9.94
CA GLU A 18 -5.99 24.12 -8.56
C GLU A 18 -7.44 24.59 -8.51
N LYS A 19 -7.89 25.38 -9.49
CA LYS A 19 -9.27 25.89 -9.55
C LYS A 19 -10.25 24.86 -10.11
N SER A 20 -9.75 23.90 -10.89
CA SER A 20 -10.58 22.93 -11.61
C SER A 20 -11.41 22.07 -10.67
N THR A 21 -12.69 21.91 -11.01
CA THR A 21 -13.60 21.02 -10.30
C THR A 21 -13.94 19.76 -11.07
N ALA A 22 -13.82 19.76 -12.40
CA ALA A 22 -14.07 18.56 -13.20
C ALA A 22 -13.02 18.38 -14.29
N LEU A 23 -12.60 17.13 -14.48
CA LEU A 23 -11.74 16.71 -15.59
C LEU A 23 -12.32 15.46 -16.24
N CYS A 24 -12.66 15.58 -17.52
CA CYS A 24 -13.25 14.53 -18.32
C CYS A 24 -12.42 14.31 -19.59
N VAL A 25 -11.85 13.11 -19.74
CA VAL A 25 -11.04 12.71 -20.89
C VAL A 25 -11.67 11.51 -21.57
N TYR A 26 -12.13 11.71 -22.81
CA TYR A 26 -12.78 10.69 -23.61
C TYR A 26 -11.96 10.34 -24.82
N ARG A 27 -11.86 9.04 -25.10
CA ARG A 27 -11.40 8.55 -26.40
C ARG A 27 -12.47 8.74 -27.50
N GLN A 28 -13.73 8.86 -27.11
CA GLN A 28 -14.87 8.87 -28.03
C GLN A 28 -15.09 10.21 -28.74
N ILE A 29 -15.46 10.15 -30.02
CA ILE A 29 -16.15 11.21 -30.75
C ILE A 29 -17.62 11.18 -30.28
N CYS A 30 -18.13 12.23 -29.63
CA CYS A 30 -19.58 12.34 -29.38
C CYS A 30 -20.28 12.08 -30.73
N LYS A 31 -21.15 11.06 -30.82
CA LYS A 31 -21.99 10.84 -32.01
C LYS A 31 -23.03 11.95 -32.21
N CYS A 32 -23.07 12.87 -31.25
CA CYS A 32 -23.72 14.16 -31.25
C CYS A 32 -22.93 15.08 -32.19
N SER A 33 -23.47 15.29 -33.38
CA SER A 33 -22.96 16.12 -34.47
C SER A 33 -22.18 17.37 -34.01
N ASN A 34 -21.02 17.61 -34.66
CA ASN A 34 -20.23 18.85 -34.68
C ASN A 34 -19.35 19.21 -33.47
N TYR A 35 -19.22 18.37 -32.43
CA TYR A 35 -18.30 18.63 -31.31
C TYR A 35 -16.87 18.14 -31.62
N HIS A 36 -16.17 18.86 -32.51
CA HIS A 36 -14.74 18.66 -32.74
C HIS A 36 -13.84 19.54 -31.87
N ASP A 37 -14.44 20.40 -31.04
CA ASP A 37 -13.68 21.34 -30.23
C ASP A 37 -13.52 20.84 -28.79
N ASN A 38 -12.28 20.81 -28.31
CA ASN A 38 -11.98 20.57 -26.90
C ASN A 38 -12.53 21.76 -26.14
N ARG A 39 -13.77 21.67 -25.64
CA ARG A 39 -14.38 22.79 -24.95
C ARG A 39 -13.70 22.97 -23.60
N TYR A 40 -12.92 24.05 -23.52
CA TYR A 40 -12.83 24.82 -22.30
C TYR A 40 -14.22 25.45 -22.09
N THR A 41 -15.09 24.82 -21.31
CA THR A 41 -16.30 25.50 -20.85
C THR A 41 -15.91 26.41 -19.71
N HIS A 42 -15.54 27.65 -20.03
CA HIS A 42 -15.88 28.75 -19.11
C HIS A 42 -17.40 28.80 -19.06
N PRO A 43 -18.00 29.19 -17.93
CA PRO A 43 -19.40 29.58 -17.92
C PRO A 43 -19.58 30.61 -19.04
N THR A 44 -20.39 30.29 -20.04
CA THR A 44 -20.66 31.18 -21.17
C THR A 44 -21.18 32.51 -20.65
N ASP A 45 -20.78 33.63 -21.27
CA ASP A 45 -21.12 35.01 -20.89
C ASP A 45 -22.64 35.31 -20.76
N GLU A 46 -23.52 34.38 -21.12
CA GLU A 46 -24.97 34.48 -20.89
C GLU A 46 -25.41 34.05 -19.48
N ASP A 47 -24.52 33.49 -18.65
CA ASP A 47 -24.79 33.10 -17.26
C ASP A 47 -23.93 33.87 -16.25
N GLN A 48 -23.63 35.15 -16.55
CA GLN A 48 -22.95 36.09 -15.65
C GLN A 48 -23.74 36.42 -14.36
N SER A 49 -24.87 35.75 -14.12
CA SER A 49 -25.56 35.79 -12.83
C SER A 49 -24.87 34.93 -11.76
N ASN A 50 -23.91 34.06 -12.13
CA ASN A 50 -23.22 33.18 -11.20
C ASN A 50 -21.69 33.16 -11.41
N PRO A 51 -20.95 34.20 -10.96
CA PRO A 51 -19.49 34.31 -11.06
C PRO A 51 -18.69 33.26 -10.24
N GLY A 52 -19.30 32.15 -9.83
CA GLY A 52 -18.75 31.16 -8.90
C GLY A 52 -18.56 29.75 -9.46
N THR A 53 -18.84 29.49 -10.74
CA THR A 53 -18.70 28.16 -11.33
C THR A 53 -17.25 27.88 -11.73
N ALA A 54 -16.58 27.12 -10.87
CA ALA A 54 -15.19 26.70 -11.05
C ALA A 54 -14.96 25.99 -12.41
N PRO A 55 -13.75 26.09 -12.99
CA PRO A 55 -13.47 25.56 -14.33
C PRO A 55 -13.70 24.05 -14.41
N GLN A 56 -14.18 23.62 -15.59
CA GLN A 56 -14.46 22.22 -15.93
C GLN A 56 -13.87 21.91 -17.30
N TYR A 57 -13.10 20.84 -17.39
CA TYR A 57 -12.37 20.47 -18.60
C TYR A 57 -12.93 19.21 -19.23
N HIS A 58 -13.28 19.29 -20.52
CA HIS A 58 -13.78 18.16 -21.30
C HIS A 58 -12.95 18.01 -22.57
N PHE A 59 -12.27 16.88 -22.69
CA PHE A 59 -11.43 16.57 -23.83
C PHE A 59 -11.91 15.32 -24.52
N TYR A 60 -12.04 15.40 -25.85
CA TYR A 60 -12.55 14.33 -26.69
C TYR A 60 -11.48 13.89 -27.67
N ASN A 61 -11.57 12.62 -28.10
CA ASN A 61 -10.61 12.02 -29.03
C ASN A 61 -9.17 12.03 -28.51
N VAL A 62 -9.01 11.96 -27.20
CA VAL A 62 -7.70 11.94 -26.56
C VAL A 62 -7.37 10.52 -26.14
N ILE A 63 -6.16 10.07 -26.48
CA ILE A 63 -5.61 8.80 -26.04
C ILE A 63 -4.37 9.11 -25.20
N LEU A 64 -4.53 8.98 -23.89
CA LEU A 64 -3.45 9.16 -22.93
C LEU A 64 -2.73 7.82 -22.72
N GLU A 65 -1.41 7.88 -22.54
CA GLU A 65 -0.59 6.74 -22.17
C GLU A 65 0.29 7.03 -20.95
N GLU A 66 0.81 5.97 -20.34
CA GLU A 66 1.70 6.01 -19.18
C GLU A 66 1.02 6.53 -17.90
N GLU A 67 1.70 7.39 -17.15
CA GLU A 67 1.25 7.93 -15.87
C GLU A 67 0.55 9.28 -16.04
N LEU A 68 -0.61 9.44 -15.39
CA LEU A 68 -1.29 10.71 -15.21
C LEU A 68 -1.29 11.08 -13.73
N ASN A 69 -0.69 12.22 -13.42
CA ASN A 69 -0.64 12.79 -12.07
C ASN A 69 -1.54 14.02 -11.99
N LEU A 70 -2.57 13.93 -11.14
CA LEU A 70 -3.55 14.99 -10.93
C LEU A 70 -3.44 15.62 -9.54
N ASN A 71 -2.30 15.48 -8.86
CA ASN A 71 -2.13 15.99 -7.49
C ASN A 71 -2.20 17.52 -7.37
N ASP A 72 -2.06 18.25 -8.48
CA ASP A 72 -2.25 19.72 -8.52
C ASP A 72 -3.74 20.11 -8.58
N PHE A 73 -4.65 19.15 -8.80
CA PHE A 73 -6.10 19.39 -8.92
C PHE A 73 -6.80 19.29 -7.56
N VAL A 74 -6.37 20.10 -6.60
CA VAL A 74 -6.83 20.03 -5.19
C VAL A 74 -8.34 20.22 -5.01
N ASN A 75 -9.00 20.90 -5.95
CA ASN A 75 -10.45 21.15 -5.94
C ASN A 75 -11.28 20.18 -6.81
N LEU A 76 -10.65 19.18 -7.43
CA LEU A 76 -11.33 18.22 -8.30
C LEU A 76 -12.42 17.46 -7.53
N ASN A 77 -13.66 17.57 -8.01
CA ASN A 77 -14.82 16.88 -7.45
C ASN A 77 -15.28 15.70 -8.32
N GLU A 78 -15.03 15.76 -9.63
CA GLU A 78 -15.42 14.76 -10.62
C GLU A 78 -14.27 14.47 -11.58
N LEU A 79 -13.91 13.20 -11.69
CA LEU A 79 -12.92 12.70 -12.64
C LEU A 79 -13.55 11.65 -13.54
N ARG A 80 -13.38 11.81 -14.85
CA ARG A 80 -13.80 10.83 -15.84
C ARG A 80 -12.71 10.56 -16.87
N ILE A 81 -12.36 9.29 -17.07
CA ILE A 81 -11.42 8.83 -18.09
C ILE A 81 -12.01 7.61 -18.78
N GLU A 82 -12.35 7.73 -20.07
CA GLU A 82 -13.11 6.68 -20.77
C GLU A 82 -12.52 6.30 -22.12
N GLY A 83 -12.33 5.00 -22.32
CA GLY A 83 -12.18 4.36 -23.62
C GLY A 83 -13.53 4.03 -24.27
N THR A 84 -13.52 3.74 -25.58
CA THR A 84 -14.72 3.40 -26.37
C THR A 84 -15.10 1.92 -26.33
N GLY A 85 -14.29 1.07 -25.70
CA GLY A 85 -14.52 -0.38 -25.63
C GLY A 85 -13.29 -1.15 -25.14
N GLN A 86 -13.42 -2.48 -25.05
CA GLN A 86 -12.40 -3.36 -24.43
C GLN A 86 -11.28 -3.85 -25.38
N ASP A 87 -11.39 -3.57 -26.67
CA ASP A 87 -10.38 -3.92 -27.66
C ASP A 87 -9.14 -3.01 -27.50
N ASN A 88 -7.95 -3.50 -27.85
CA ASN A 88 -6.70 -2.75 -27.69
C ASN A 88 -6.71 -1.38 -28.39
N ASP A 89 -7.44 -1.27 -29.50
CA ASP A 89 -7.67 -0.06 -30.26
C ASP A 89 -8.88 0.76 -29.77
N LYS A 90 -9.50 0.41 -28.65
CA LYS A 90 -10.63 1.12 -28.05
C LYS A 90 -10.42 1.53 -26.59
N VAL A 91 -9.40 0.99 -25.92
CA VAL A 91 -9.06 1.35 -24.52
C VAL A 91 -8.26 2.65 -24.40
N GLN A 92 -8.36 3.36 -23.27
CA GLN A 92 -7.31 4.33 -22.88
C GLN A 92 -6.04 3.57 -22.47
N LYS A 93 -4.85 4.05 -22.85
CA LYS A 93 -3.59 3.35 -22.56
C LYS A 93 -2.85 3.85 -21.31
N LEU A 94 -3.60 4.49 -20.41
CA LEU A 94 -3.12 4.92 -19.12
C LEU A 94 -2.74 3.71 -18.27
N THR A 95 -1.54 3.70 -17.68
CA THR A 95 -1.05 2.59 -16.84
C THR A 95 -1.10 2.94 -15.36
N SER A 96 -0.97 4.22 -15.01
CA SER A 96 -0.94 4.73 -13.64
C SER A 96 -1.75 6.04 -13.51
N LEU A 97 -2.50 6.17 -12.42
CA LEU A 97 -3.23 7.38 -12.07
C LEU A 97 -2.98 7.75 -10.61
N LYS A 98 -2.57 9.00 -10.37
CA LYS A 98 -2.37 9.56 -9.02
C LYS A 98 -3.35 10.72 -8.79
N VAL A 99 -4.16 10.60 -7.73
CA VAL A 99 -5.13 11.62 -7.28
C VAL A 99 -5.05 11.80 -5.76
N ASP A 100 -3.85 11.68 -5.20
CA ASP A 100 -3.60 11.65 -3.76
C ASP A 100 -4.04 12.93 -3.04
N ASN A 101 -3.91 14.08 -3.73
CA ASN A 101 -4.26 15.39 -3.19
C ASN A 101 -5.68 15.86 -3.58
N CYS A 102 -6.45 15.06 -4.33
CA CYS A 102 -7.80 15.39 -4.76
C CYS A 102 -8.82 15.17 -3.64
N THR A 103 -8.67 15.88 -2.52
CA THR A 103 -9.45 15.66 -1.29
C THR A 103 -10.96 15.93 -1.44
N LYS A 104 -11.35 16.73 -2.44
CA LYS A 104 -12.75 17.04 -2.77
C LYS A 104 -13.38 16.04 -3.74
N LEU A 105 -12.65 15.02 -4.21
CA LEU A 105 -13.14 14.08 -5.20
C LEU A 105 -14.31 13.27 -4.61
N THR A 106 -15.46 13.35 -5.28
CA THR A 106 -16.69 12.63 -4.89
C THR A 106 -17.14 11.62 -5.94
N LYS A 107 -16.73 11.82 -7.20
CA LYS A 107 -17.09 10.97 -8.32
C LYS A 107 -15.86 10.60 -9.13
N ILE A 108 -15.66 9.32 -9.34
CA ILE A 108 -14.61 8.80 -10.22
C ILE A 108 -15.18 7.79 -11.19
N THR A 109 -14.95 7.99 -12.49
CA THR A 109 -15.30 7.04 -13.54
C THR A 109 -14.07 6.79 -14.40
N ILE A 110 -13.55 5.57 -14.38
CA ILE A 110 -12.43 5.17 -15.21
C ILE A 110 -12.87 3.92 -15.93
N ASN A 111 -13.23 4.02 -17.21
CA ASN A 111 -13.76 2.88 -17.94
C ASN A 111 -12.92 2.55 -19.16
N ASN A 112 -12.82 1.25 -19.46
CA ASN A 112 -12.12 0.75 -20.65
C ASN A 112 -10.70 1.31 -20.75
N THR A 113 -9.90 1.13 -19.71
CA THR A 113 -8.51 1.59 -19.68
C THR A 113 -7.56 0.42 -19.38
N THR A 114 -6.27 0.60 -19.68
CA THR A 114 -5.21 -0.33 -19.28
C THR A 114 -4.68 -0.06 -17.87
N LEU A 115 -5.41 0.70 -17.05
CA LEU A 115 -4.95 1.17 -15.76
C LEU A 115 -4.60 -0.03 -14.87
N GLY A 116 -3.32 -0.14 -14.52
CA GLY A 116 -2.81 -1.16 -13.61
C GLY A 116 -2.70 -0.63 -12.17
N TYR A 117 -2.53 0.68 -12.02
CA TYR A 117 -2.25 1.32 -10.73
C TYR A 117 -3.09 2.59 -10.52
N LEU A 118 -3.78 2.66 -9.37
CA LEU A 118 -4.54 3.82 -8.93
C LEU A 118 -4.16 4.20 -7.50
N SER A 119 -3.67 5.43 -7.30
CA SER A 119 -3.39 6.00 -5.99
C SER A 119 -4.44 7.05 -5.62
N LEU A 120 -5.20 6.79 -4.56
CA LEU A 120 -6.28 7.64 -4.06
C LEU A 120 -5.90 8.45 -2.80
N GLY A 121 -4.63 8.46 -2.39
CA GLY A 121 -4.17 9.16 -1.18
C GLY A 121 -4.99 8.86 0.07
N SER A 122 -5.18 9.89 0.92
CA SER A 122 -6.07 9.83 2.07
C SER A 122 -7.53 9.92 1.63
N LYS A 123 -8.11 8.77 1.28
CA LYS A 123 -9.54 8.46 1.08
C LYS A 123 -10.44 9.68 0.75
N PRO A 124 -10.55 10.08 -0.53
CA PRO A 124 -11.64 10.94 -0.96
C PRO A 124 -12.99 10.36 -0.50
N LYS A 125 -13.91 11.22 -0.07
CA LYS A 125 -15.28 10.81 0.30
C LYS A 125 -16.07 10.51 -0.99
N LEU A 126 -15.67 9.46 -1.70
CA LEU A 126 -16.30 9.03 -2.92
C LEU A 126 -17.76 8.64 -2.65
N GLN A 127 -18.67 9.34 -3.30
CA GLN A 127 -20.09 9.02 -3.36
C GLN A 127 -20.38 8.05 -4.51
N SER A 128 -19.56 8.10 -5.57
CA SER A 128 -19.69 7.25 -6.75
C SER A 128 -18.33 6.86 -7.31
N ALA A 129 -18.17 5.58 -7.64
CA ALA A 129 -16.98 5.03 -8.27
C ALA A 129 -17.37 3.99 -9.32
N ASN A 130 -16.87 4.13 -10.55
CA ASN A 130 -17.08 3.18 -11.63
C ASN A 130 -15.74 2.87 -12.32
N PHE A 131 -15.40 1.58 -12.40
CA PHE A 131 -14.13 1.09 -12.95
C PHE A 131 -14.35 0.01 -14.02
N ALA A 132 -15.44 0.09 -14.79
CA ALA A 132 -15.84 -0.95 -15.72
C ALA A 132 -14.84 -1.15 -16.87
N GLY A 133 -14.59 -2.40 -17.24
CA GLY A 133 -13.73 -2.72 -18.39
C GLY A 133 -12.23 -2.50 -18.19
N ASN A 134 -11.76 -2.25 -16.95
CA ASN A 134 -10.33 -2.29 -16.61
C ASN A 134 -9.94 -3.70 -16.19
N LYS A 135 -9.20 -4.42 -17.05
CA LYS A 135 -8.86 -5.83 -16.82
C LYS A 135 -7.77 -6.06 -15.76
N TRP A 136 -6.99 -5.02 -15.44
CA TRP A 136 -5.74 -5.15 -14.65
C TRP A 136 -5.66 -4.20 -13.46
N LEU A 137 -6.78 -3.56 -13.09
CA LEU A 137 -6.78 -2.53 -12.07
C LEU A 137 -6.49 -3.13 -10.68
N ASN A 138 -5.29 -2.87 -10.15
CA ASN A 138 -4.95 -3.16 -8.77
C ASN A 138 -5.15 -1.91 -7.91
N PHE A 139 -6.00 -2.01 -6.89
CA PHE A 139 -6.13 -0.98 -5.87
C PHE A 139 -4.93 -1.08 -4.92
N CYS A 140 -3.93 -0.22 -5.11
CA CYS A 140 -2.89 -0.03 -4.10
C CYS A 140 -3.46 0.81 -2.96
N ASP A 141 -4.23 0.16 -2.10
CA ASP A 141 -4.81 0.83 -0.96
C ASP A 141 -3.67 1.17 0.02
N ASN A 142 -3.23 2.43 0.01
CA ASN A 142 -2.32 2.99 1.01
C ASN A 142 -2.86 2.80 2.44
N VAL A 143 -4.13 2.42 2.58
CA VAL A 143 -4.77 1.96 3.82
C VAL A 143 -4.14 0.68 4.34
N LEU A 144 -3.88 -0.33 3.51
CA LEU A 144 -3.20 -1.55 3.94
C LEU A 144 -1.76 -1.23 4.34
N LYS A 145 -1.07 -0.39 3.58
CA LYS A 145 0.28 0.09 3.91
C LYS A 145 0.31 0.92 5.20
N ASN A 146 -0.66 1.80 5.44
CA ASN A 146 -0.80 2.59 6.66
C ASN A 146 -1.29 1.78 7.84
N GLN A 147 -2.15 0.79 7.64
CA GLN A 147 -2.58 -0.14 8.68
C GLN A 147 -1.42 -1.03 9.09
N VAL A 148 -0.65 -1.56 8.13
CA VAL A 148 0.60 -2.28 8.40
C VAL A 148 1.58 -1.35 9.11
N GLY A 149 1.80 -0.12 8.64
CA GLY A 149 2.67 0.85 9.32
C GLY A 149 2.23 1.19 10.75
N LYS A 150 0.92 1.35 10.99
CA LYS A 150 0.34 1.54 12.33
C LYS A 150 0.47 0.28 13.18
N LEU A 151 0.28 -0.91 12.61
CA LEU A 151 0.45 -2.19 13.31
C LEU A 151 1.91 -2.41 13.69
N THR A 152 2.84 -2.16 12.76
CA THR A 152 4.28 -2.21 12.98
C THR A 152 4.70 -1.21 14.05
N SER A 153 4.19 0.03 14.00
CA SER A 153 4.44 1.02 15.04
C SER A 153 3.87 0.57 16.38
N LEU A 154 2.64 0.07 16.42
CA LEU A 154 2.02 -0.49 17.64
C LEU A 154 2.81 -1.68 18.21
N ILE A 155 3.34 -2.57 17.36
CA ILE A 155 4.20 -3.69 17.79
C ILE A 155 5.53 -3.17 18.36
N LEU A 156 6.07 -2.09 17.79
CA LEU A 156 7.32 -1.48 18.24
C LEU A 156 7.14 -0.56 19.47
N THR A 157 5.95 0.02 19.68
CA THR A 157 5.65 0.97 20.77
C THR A 157 4.85 0.36 21.92
N LYS A 158 4.22 -0.81 21.77
CA LYS A 158 3.68 -1.53 22.93
C LYS A 158 4.87 -1.92 23.79
N ASP A 159 4.90 -1.38 25.01
CA ASP A 159 5.93 -1.64 25.99
C ASP A 159 6.16 -3.15 26.10
N ASN A 160 7.24 -3.63 25.49
CA ASN A 160 7.68 -5.01 25.59
C ASN A 160 8.30 -5.27 26.98
N SER A 161 7.94 -4.47 27.99
CA SER A 161 8.34 -4.64 29.38
C SER A 161 7.97 -6.02 29.89
N ASP A 162 6.79 -6.51 29.51
CA ASP A 162 6.29 -7.81 29.94
C ASP A 162 7.06 -8.95 29.27
N ILE A 163 7.35 -8.84 27.96
CA ILE A 163 8.18 -9.82 27.24
C ILE A 163 9.62 -9.82 27.77
N LYS A 164 10.18 -8.64 28.06
CA LYS A 164 11.53 -8.49 28.60
C LYS A 164 11.63 -9.00 30.05
N LEU A 165 10.58 -8.84 30.85
CA LEU A 165 10.49 -9.37 32.21
C LEU A 165 10.40 -10.90 32.19
N GLU A 166 9.56 -11.46 31.32
CA GLU A 166 9.39 -12.90 31.20
C GLU A 166 10.63 -13.57 30.60
N ALA A 167 11.32 -12.92 29.65
CA ALA A 167 12.61 -13.37 29.14
C ALA A 167 13.69 -13.43 30.25
N LYS A 168 13.75 -12.41 31.12
CA LYS A 168 14.67 -12.42 32.28
C LYS A 168 14.34 -13.52 33.30
N LYS A 169 13.05 -13.78 33.55
CA LYS A 169 12.62 -14.91 34.41
C LYS A 169 13.04 -16.25 33.80
N LEU A 170 12.87 -16.41 32.49
CA LEU A 170 13.29 -17.60 31.75
C LEU A 170 14.82 -17.80 31.81
N GLU A 171 15.61 -16.75 31.62
CA GLU A 171 17.08 -16.81 31.77
C GLU A 171 17.49 -17.26 33.18
N SER A 172 16.89 -16.68 34.23
CA SER A 172 17.17 -17.06 35.62
C SER A 172 16.80 -18.51 35.93
N LEU A 173 15.69 -19.01 35.38
CA LEU A 173 15.28 -20.42 35.52
C LEU A 173 16.25 -21.37 34.80
N VAL A 174 16.68 -21.00 33.59
CA VAL A 174 17.64 -21.79 32.81
C VAL A 174 18.98 -21.90 33.54
N ASP A 175 19.49 -20.81 34.10
CA ASP A 175 20.75 -20.84 34.84
C ASP A 175 20.65 -21.66 36.13
N SER A 176 19.53 -21.55 36.86
CA SER A 176 19.24 -22.41 38.02
C SER A 176 19.22 -23.90 37.65
N GLN A 177 18.64 -24.26 36.50
CA GLN A 177 18.65 -25.66 36.04
C GLN A 177 20.04 -26.15 35.62
N LYS A 178 20.88 -25.29 35.03
CA LYS A 178 22.27 -25.64 34.71
C LYS A 178 23.06 -25.98 35.97
N ASP A 179 22.87 -25.22 37.05
CA ASP A 179 23.55 -25.48 38.32
C ASP A 179 23.10 -26.79 38.97
N ILE A 180 21.79 -27.10 38.94
CA ILE A 180 21.26 -28.39 39.40
C ILE A 180 21.88 -29.55 38.59
N LEU A 181 21.94 -29.45 37.26
CA LEU A 181 22.51 -30.48 36.41
C LEU A 181 24.02 -30.68 36.68
N ARG A 182 24.77 -29.59 36.90
CA ARG A 182 26.18 -29.65 37.28
C ARG A 182 26.38 -30.36 38.61
N ASN A 183 25.57 -30.03 39.62
CA ASN A 183 25.64 -30.65 40.94
C ASN A 183 25.30 -32.14 40.88
N ASN A 184 24.24 -32.51 40.15
CA ASN A 184 23.87 -33.91 39.96
C ASN A 184 24.96 -34.70 39.22
N SER A 185 25.60 -34.09 38.22
CA SER A 185 26.73 -34.71 37.51
C SER A 185 27.93 -34.91 38.44
N ALA A 186 28.27 -33.93 39.28
CA ALA A 186 29.33 -34.05 40.27
C ALA A 186 29.05 -35.15 41.29
N TYR A 187 27.80 -35.24 41.78
CA TYR A 187 27.36 -36.30 42.68
C TYR A 187 27.45 -37.70 42.04
N ALA A 188 27.02 -37.83 40.78
CA ALA A 188 27.13 -39.08 40.04
C ALA A 188 28.58 -39.54 39.86
N ARG A 189 29.50 -38.61 39.50
CA ARG A 189 30.93 -38.91 39.39
C ARG A 189 31.53 -39.41 40.70
N LYS A 190 31.19 -38.75 41.83
CA LYS A 190 31.68 -39.13 43.15
C LYS A 190 31.18 -40.52 43.57
N THR A 191 29.92 -40.84 43.26
CA THR A 191 29.35 -42.17 43.51
C THR A 191 30.06 -43.26 42.70
N ILE A 192 30.38 -42.99 41.42
CA ILE A 192 31.15 -43.90 40.57
C ILE A 192 32.54 -44.13 41.16
N GLU A 193 33.26 -43.07 41.53
CA GLU A 193 34.61 -43.15 42.12
C GLU A 193 34.62 -43.99 43.41
N ILE A 194 33.65 -43.77 44.31
CA ILE A 194 33.50 -44.58 45.53
C ILE A 194 33.30 -46.07 45.18
N THR A 195 32.42 -46.36 44.22
CA THR A 195 32.11 -47.74 43.80
C THR A 195 33.34 -48.42 43.19
N GLU A 196 34.12 -47.70 42.39
CA GLU A 196 35.36 -48.21 41.79
C GLU A 196 36.41 -48.54 42.87
N LEU A 197 36.58 -47.68 43.87
CA LEU A 197 37.47 -47.92 45.00
C LEU A 197 37.03 -49.15 45.82
N GLU A 198 35.74 -49.31 46.08
CA GLU A 198 35.19 -50.49 46.76
C GLU A 198 35.46 -51.78 45.97
N ILE A 199 35.27 -51.76 44.64
CA ILE A 199 35.58 -52.89 43.76
C ILE A 199 37.08 -53.24 43.82
N GLN A 200 37.97 -52.24 43.78
CA GLN A 200 39.42 -52.46 43.85
C GLN A 200 39.85 -53.04 45.20
N SER A 201 39.34 -52.49 46.32
CA SER A 201 39.60 -52.99 47.67
C SER A 201 39.16 -54.45 47.83
N ASN A 202 37.96 -54.78 47.35
CA ASN A 202 37.44 -56.15 47.37
C ASN A 202 38.26 -57.13 46.52
N LYS A 203 38.83 -56.69 45.39
CA LYS A 203 39.76 -57.49 44.59
C LYS A 203 41.08 -57.74 45.33
N LEU A 204 41.64 -56.72 45.98
CA LEU A 204 42.89 -56.82 46.73
C LEU A 204 42.75 -57.77 47.93
N ASN A 205 41.68 -57.64 48.72
CA ASN A 205 41.39 -58.53 49.85
C ASN A 205 41.25 -60.01 49.43
N LYS A 206 40.69 -60.27 48.24
CA LYS A 206 40.58 -61.64 47.69
C LYS A 206 41.93 -62.22 47.24
N LEU A 207 42.90 -61.38 46.90
CA LEU A 207 44.25 -61.79 46.51
C LEU A 207 45.11 -62.08 47.74
N THR A 208 45.02 -61.27 48.80
CA THR A 208 45.79 -61.44 50.05
C THR A 208 45.32 -62.59 50.93
N LEU A 209 44.13 -63.17 50.68
CA LEU A 209 43.61 -64.36 51.37
C LEU A 209 44.00 -65.69 50.69
N LYS A 210 44.79 -65.64 49.61
CA LYS A 210 45.23 -66.81 48.84
C LYS A 210 46.71 -67.16 49.01
N ASP A 211 47.44 -66.39 49.80
CA ASP A 211 48.81 -66.69 50.27
C ASP A 211 48.77 -67.11 51.75
#